data_AF-A0A530BST0-F1
#
_entry.id   AF-A0A530BST0-F1
#
_cell.length_a   1.000
_cell.length_b   1.000
_cell.length_c   1.000
_cell.angle_alpha   90.00
_cell.angle_beta   90.00
_cell.angle_gamma   90.00
#
_symmetry.space_group_name_H-M   'P 1'
#
loop_
_entity.id
_entity.type
_entity.pdbx_description
1 polymer ?
#
loop_
_entity_poly.entity_id
_entity_poly.type
_entity_poly.pdbx_seq_one_letter_code
_entity_poly.pdbx_strand_id
1 'polypeptide(L)'
;MPQFWWVNHNQTARQEIEGQYLWSPKTESNGARSEFYNNMRRASPGDFVLSFFDQAIRYVGRVTEFAFTAPKPAEFKEAGSYWNKEGWLLPVFWTRLEPSIRPKALIGVLGPLLPSKYSPISPTSGSGNQKAYLANISSVVFQTIVTDAVFDRAALERGGANSLTFEIVNEQLEDAVERQIKDDRSLDDTVKKSVILARRGQGKFRANVETVERSCRLTGVTNPSL
;
A
#
# COMPACT_ATOMS: atom_id res chain seq x y z
N MET A 1 6.48 -10.57 -13.76
CA MET A 1 7.73 -10.13 -13.12
C MET A 1 7.37 -9.14 -12.03
N PRO A 2 8.03 -9.19 -10.86
CA PRO A 2 7.73 -8.26 -9.77
C PRO A 2 8.04 -6.82 -10.17
N GLN A 3 7.26 -5.88 -9.66
CA GLN A 3 7.52 -4.44 -9.75
C GLN A 3 8.39 -3.99 -8.58
N PHE A 4 9.01 -2.82 -8.76
CA PHE A 4 9.91 -2.22 -7.78
C PHE A 4 9.37 -0.85 -7.38
N TRP A 5 9.34 -0.63 -6.07
CA TRP A 5 8.78 0.56 -5.46
C TRP A 5 9.79 1.22 -4.55
N TRP A 6 9.59 2.51 -4.34
CA TRP A 6 10.34 3.31 -3.38
C TRP A 6 9.35 4.10 -2.54
N VAL A 7 9.42 3.96 -1.22
CA VAL A 7 8.60 4.73 -0.29
C VAL A 7 9.41 5.80 0.45
N ASN A 8 8.96 7.06 0.41
CA ASN A 8 9.47 8.13 1.27
C ASN A 8 8.53 8.32 2.46
N HIS A 9 8.95 7.87 3.65
CA HIS A 9 8.08 7.83 4.83
C HIS A 9 8.75 8.35 6.11
N ASN A 10 9.53 9.43 6.01
CA ASN A 10 10.25 10.05 7.14
C ASN A 10 9.42 10.19 8.44
N GLN A 11 8.14 10.55 8.33
CA GLN A 11 7.32 10.86 9.51
C GLN A 11 6.76 9.61 10.20
N THR A 12 6.61 8.50 9.48
CA THR A 12 5.87 7.31 9.91
C THR A 12 6.67 6.02 9.76
N ALA A 13 7.95 6.12 9.37
CA ALA A 13 8.80 4.97 9.07
C ALA A 13 8.85 3.97 10.21
N ARG A 14 8.98 4.42 11.47
CA ARG A 14 9.03 3.51 12.61
C ARG A 14 7.77 2.65 12.71
N GLN A 15 6.61 3.30 12.69
CA GLN A 15 5.31 2.64 12.81
C GLN A 15 5.04 1.71 11.62
N GLU A 16 5.36 2.16 10.40
CA GLU A 16 5.18 1.36 9.17
C GLU A 16 6.09 0.13 9.12
N ILE A 17 7.34 0.26 9.58
CA ILE A 17 8.28 -0.87 9.66
C ILE A 17 7.87 -1.85 10.76
N GLU A 18 7.59 -1.36 11.98
CA GLU A 18 7.17 -2.21 13.12
C GLU A 18 5.82 -2.90 12.85
N GLY A 19 4.89 -2.19 12.20
CA GLY A 19 3.56 -2.70 11.85
C GLY A 19 3.51 -3.56 10.59
N GLN A 20 4.60 -3.66 9.83
CA GLN A 20 4.66 -4.40 8.56
C GLN A 20 3.63 -3.93 7.52
N TYR A 21 3.46 -2.62 7.39
CA TYR A 21 2.56 -2.04 6.40
C TYR A 21 3.07 -0.69 5.88
N LEU A 22 2.51 -0.25 4.76
CA LEU A 22 2.51 1.14 4.32
C LEU A 22 1.09 1.69 4.42
N TRP A 23 0.95 2.99 4.68
CA TRP A 23 -0.36 3.62 4.75
C TRP A 23 -0.34 4.99 4.08
N SER A 24 -1.32 5.26 3.23
CA SER A 24 -1.52 6.58 2.63
C SER A 24 -2.99 6.98 2.64
N PRO A 25 -3.31 8.29 2.63
CA PRO A 25 -4.68 8.70 2.34
C PRO A 25 -5.05 8.32 0.89
N LYS A 26 -6.35 8.26 0.57
CA LYS A 26 -6.83 7.97 -0.79
C LYS A 26 -6.65 9.15 -1.75
N THR A 27 -6.68 10.37 -1.22
CA THR A 27 -6.55 11.64 -1.94
C THR A 27 -5.68 12.59 -1.15
N GLU A 28 -5.21 13.66 -1.80
CA GLU A 28 -4.59 14.78 -1.10
C GLU A 28 -5.62 15.51 -0.20
N SER A 29 -5.13 16.38 0.68
CA SER A 29 -5.97 17.13 1.63
C SER A 29 -7.03 18.03 0.95
N ASN A 30 -6.77 18.47 -0.28
CA ASN A 30 -7.71 19.24 -1.10
C ASN A 30 -8.65 18.36 -1.95
N GLY A 31 -8.64 17.03 -1.75
CA GLY A 31 -9.42 16.07 -2.53
C GLY A 31 -8.81 15.71 -3.90
N ALA A 32 -7.68 16.28 -4.29
CA ALA A 32 -7.04 15.98 -5.56
C ALA A 32 -6.48 14.54 -5.59
N ARG A 33 -6.42 13.97 -6.80
CA ARG A 33 -5.79 12.67 -7.03
C ARG A 33 -4.27 12.77 -6.89
N SER A 34 -3.67 11.76 -6.28
CA SER A 34 -2.23 11.62 -6.17
C SER A 34 -1.78 10.33 -6.85
N GLU A 35 -0.81 10.43 -7.75
CA GLU A 35 -0.26 9.24 -8.42
C GLU A 35 0.45 8.32 -7.41
N PHE A 36 1.10 8.91 -6.40
CA PHE A 36 1.79 8.17 -5.36
C PHE A 36 0.83 7.38 -4.47
N TYR A 37 -0.35 7.92 -4.15
CA TYR A 37 -1.37 7.17 -3.40
C TYR A 37 -2.07 6.14 -4.29
N ASN A 38 -2.25 6.44 -5.58
CA ASN A 38 -2.78 5.45 -6.53
C ASN A 38 -1.85 4.24 -6.67
N ASN A 39 -0.53 4.43 -6.56
CA ASN A 39 0.43 3.35 -6.61
C ASN A 39 0.25 2.32 -5.49
N MET A 40 -0.32 2.71 -4.33
CA MET A 40 -0.64 1.75 -3.26
C MET A 40 -1.53 0.60 -3.76
N ARG A 41 -2.48 0.91 -4.66
CA ARG A 41 -3.38 -0.08 -5.26
C ARG A 41 -2.77 -0.85 -6.43
N ARG A 42 -1.65 -0.36 -6.99
CA ARG A 42 -0.97 -1.00 -8.12
C ARG A 42 0.11 -1.96 -7.65
N ALA A 43 0.67 -1.70 -6.48
CA ALA A 43 1.54 -2.64 -5.78
C ALA A 43 0.79 -3.96 -5.57
N SER A 44 1.47 -5.06 -5.90
CA SER A 44 0.90 -6.40 -5.89
C SER A 44 1.75 -7.34 -5.04
N PRO A 45 1.17 -8.43 -4.50
CA PRO A 45 1.94 -9.42 -3.74
C PRO A 45 3.16 -9.92 -4.51
N GLY A 46 4.32 -9.91 -3.86
CA GLY A 46 5.61 -10.26 -4.48
C GLY A 46 6.43 -9.10 -5.02
N ASP A 47 5.87 -7.89 -5.10
CA ASP A 47 6.64 -6.69 -5.45
C ASP A 47 7.63 -6.31 -4.34
N PHE A 48 8.70 -5.60 -4.70
CA PHE A 48 9.73 -5.15 -3.75
C PHE A 48 9.66 -3.66 -3.50
N VAL A 49 9.96 -3.24 -2.26
CA VAL A 49 9.87 -1.85 -1.82
C VAL A 49 11.17 -1.41 -1.13
N LEU A 50 11.73 -0.28 -1.52
CA LEU A 50 12.81 0.38 -0.79
C LEU A 50 12.24 1.38 0.22
N SER A 51 12.63 1.25 1.48
CA SER A 51 12.23 2.16 2.57
C SER A 51 13.24 3.29 2.70
N PHE A 52 12.83 4.50 2.31
CA PHE A 52 13.63 5.73 2.42
C PHE A 52 13.15 6.60 3.56
N PHE A 53 13.99 6.74 4.58
CA PHE A 53 13.81 7.74 5.62
C PHE A 53 15.14 8.20 6.24
N ASP A 54 15.14 9.39 6.84
CA ASP A 54 16.34 10.05 7.37
C ASP A 54 17.47 10.09 6.33
N GLN A 55 17.10 10.42 5.09
CA GLN A 55 17.99 10.55 3.93
C GLN A 55 18.74 9.26 3.54
N ALA A 56 18.25 8.10 3.97
CA ALA A 56 18.85 6.80 3.67
C ALA A 56 17.81 5.73 3.34
N ILE A 57 18.20 4.77 2.51
CA ILE A 57 17.54 3.48 2.35
C ILE A 57 18.00 2.57 3.48
N ARG A 58 17.02 2.07 4.25
CA ARG A 58 17.31 1.33 5.50
C ARG A 58 16.67 -0.05 5.55
N TYR A 59 15.61 -0.26 4.78
CA TYR A 59 14.93 -1.56 4.69
C TYR A 59 14.58 -1.88 3.25
N VAL A 60 14.54 -3.18 2.97
CA VAL A 60 13.95 -3.75 1.76
C VAL A 60 12.71 -4.52 2.18
N GLY A 61 11.59 -4.17 1.56
CA GLY A 61 10.28 -4.75 1.80
C GLY A 61 9.83 -5.63 0.65
N ARG A 62 8.94 -6.57 0.96
CA ARG A 62 8.16 -7.32 -0.02
C ARG A 62 6.69 -7.10 0.27
N VAL A 63 5.92 -6.69 -0.73
CA VAL A 63 4.47 -6.57 -0.64
C VAL A 63 3.88 -7.97 -0.43
N THR A 64 3.06 -8.11 0.62
CA THR A 64 2.52 -9.42 1.03
C THR A 64 1.07 -9.60 0.62
N GLU A 65 0.32 -8.51 0.46
CA GLU A 65 -1.08 -8.50 0.03
C GLU A 65 -1.37 -7.22 -0.78
N PHE A 66 -2.45 -7.21 -1.56
CA PHE A 66 -2.98 -5.99 -2.17
C PHE A 66 -3.40 -4.96 -1.12
N ALA A 67 -3.36 -3.68 -1.49
CA ALA A 67 -3.83 -2.63 -0.61
C ALA A 67 -5.36 -2.71 -0.40
N PHE A 68 -5.79 -2.55 0.85
CA PHE A 68 -7.19 -2.48 1.22
C PHE A 68 -7.50 -1.16 1.95
N THR A 69 -8.79 -0.89 2.10
CA THR A 69 -9.26 0.32 2.77
C THR A 69 -9.14 0.16 4.28
N ALA A 70 -8.44 1.09 4.94
CA ALA A 70 -8.26 1.06 6.38
C ALA A 70 -8.37 2.46 6.99
N PRO A 71 -8.82 2.59 8.26
CA PRO A 71 -8.73 3.86 8.97
C PRO A 71 -7.26 4.29 9.11
N LYS A 72 -7.04 5.57 9.39
CA LYS A 72 -5.71 6.05 9.77
C LYS A 72 -5.23 5.29 11.04
N PRO A 73 -4.04 4.69 11.04
CA PRO A 73 -3.49 4.03 12.23
C PRO A 73 -3.42 4.99 13.42
N ALA A 74 -3.88 4.57 14.59
CA ALA A 74 -3.97 5.43 15.78
C ALA A 74 -2.57 5.85 16.29
N GLU A 75 -1.59 4.98 16.07
CA GLU A 75 -0.16 5.16 16.36
C GLU A 75 0.49 6.28 15.55
N PHE A 76 -0.14 6.75 14.48
CA PHE A 76 0.36 7.89 13.70
C PHE A 76 0.16 9.24 14.42
N LYS A 77 -0.62 9.32 15.52
CA LYS A 77 -0.83 10.55 16.34
C LYS A 77 -1.02 11.83 15.48
N GLU A 78 -0.41 12.96 15.90
CA GLU A 78 -0.42 14.25 15.17
C GLU A 78 0.37 14.22 13.85
N ALA A 79 1.24 13.23 13.62
CA ALA A 79 1.86 13.03 12.31
C ALA A 79 0.76 12.62 11.31
N GLY A 80 0.46 13.50 10.36
CA GLY A 80 -0.66 13.31 9.43
C GLY A 80 -2.02 13.80 9.96
N SER A 81 -2.08 14.80 10.84
CA SER A 81 -3.32 15.51 11.21
C SER A 81 -4.07 16.12 10.01
N TYR A 82 -3.42 16.21 8.86
CA TYR A 82 -3.98 16.65 7.57
C TYR A 82 -4.60 15.54 6.72
N TRP A 83 -4.62 14.29 7.19
CA TRP A 83 -5.08 13.14 6.40
C TRP A 83 -6.54 12.78 6.66
N ASN A 84 -7.23 12.39 5.60
CA ASN A 84 -8.60 11.86 5.66
C ASN A 84 -8.69 10.68 6.64
N LYS A 85 -9.86 10.48 7.25
CA LYS A 85 -10.11 9.41 8.25
C LYS A 85 -9.89 7.99 7.69
N GLU A 86 -9.84 7.85 6.37
CA GLU A 86 -9.75 6.60 5.64
C GLU A 86 -8.66 6.67 4.56
N GLY A 87 -7.89 5.59 4.42
CA GLY A 87 -6.74 5.47 3.52
C GLY A 87 -6.59 4.09 2.89
N TRP A 88 -5.49 3.91 2.17
CA TRP A 88 -4.97 2.62 1.71
C TRP A 88 -3.96 2.10 2.70
N LEU A 89 -4.14 0.87 3.17
CA LEU A 89 -3.12 0.11 3.89
C LEU A 89 -2.59 -0.98 2.96
N LEU A 90 -1.27 -1.01 2.76
CA LEU A 90 -0.57 -2.00 1.94
C LEU A 90 0.34 -2.84 2.84
N PRO A 91 0.03 -4.12 3.07
CA PRO A 91 0.89 -5.02 3.84
C PRO A 91 2.27 -5.23 3.22
N VAL A 92 3.33 -5.06 4.01
CA VAL A 92 4.73 -5.20 3.57
C VAL A 92 5.58 -5.88 4.64
N PHE A 93 6.21 -6.99 4.28
CA PHE A 93 7.22 -7.63 5.12
C PHE A 93 8.57 -6.93 4.92
N TRP A 94 9.20 -6.47 6.00
CA TRP A 94 10.46 -5.71 5.95
C TRP A 94 11.66 -6.52 6.41
N THR A 95 12.79 -6.31 5.74
CA THR A 95 14.12 -6.77 6.17
C THR A 95 15.06 -5.58 6.21
N ARG A 96 15.95 -5.54 7.22
CA ARG A 96 16.92 -4.45 7.34
C ARG A 96 18.00 -4.57 6.26
N LEU A 97 18.40 -3.41 5.74
CA LEU A 97 19.49 -3.27 4.77
C LEU A 97 20.75 -2.77 5.50
N GLU A 98 21.85 -3.52 5.40
CA GLU A 98 23.13 -3.21 6.06
C GLU A 98 24.30 -3.23 5.06
N PRO A 99 25.08 -2.13 4.94
CA PRO A 99 24.86 -0.83 5.57
C PRO A 99 23.63 -0.11 4.98
N SER A 100 23.10 0.88 5.71
CA SER A 100 22.10 1.77 5.15
C SER A 100 22.71 2.60 4.02
N ILE A 101 22.02 2.73 2.90
CA ILE A 101 22.53 3.40 1.70
C ILE A 101 22.03 4.84 1.67
N ARG A 102 22.89 5.82 1.42
CA ARG A 102 22.49 7.22 1.21
C ARG A 102 22.39 7.51 -0.29
N PRO A 103 21.19 7.57 -0.90
CA PRO A 103 21.05 7.77 -2.34
C PRO A 103 21.76 9.02 -2.88
N LYS A 104 21.83 10.06 -2.04
CA LYS A 104 22.53 11.31 -2.38
C LYS A 104 24.02 11.10 -2.66
N ALA A 105 24.67 10.14 -2.00
CA ALA A 105 26.07 9.81 -2.27
C ALA A 105 26.25 9.10 -3.63
N LEU A 106 25.19 8.45 -4.12
CA LEU A 106 25.15 7.72 -5.38
C LEU A 106 24.50 8.52 -6.52
N ILE A 107 24.23 9.82 -6.32
CA ILE A 107 23.37 10.57 -7.24
C ILE A 107 23.96 10.70 -8.65
N GLY A 108 25.29 10.70 -8.80
CA GLY A 108 25.93 10.70 -10.11
C GLY A 108 25.59 9.45 -10.94
N VAL A 109 25.33 8.31 -10.28
CA VAL A 109 24.93 7.05 -10.92
C VAL A 109 23.41 6.93 -10.97
N LEU A 110 22.70 7.27 -9.89
CA LEU A 110 21.25 7.12 -9.80
C LEU A 110 20.50 8.16 -10.64
N GLY A 111 21.00 9.39 -10.73
CA GLY A 111 20.33 10.51 -11.40
C GLY A 111 19.80 10.18 -12.80
N PRO A 112 20.64 9.64 -13.71
CA PRO A 112 20.21 9.23 -15.05
C PRO A 112 19.27 8.03 -15.09
N LEU A 113 19.24 7.21 -14.04
CA LEU A 113 18.43 5.99 -13.95
C LEU A 113 17.04 6.25 -13.35
N LEU A 114 16.88 7.37 -12.64
CA LEU A 114 15.64 7.72 -11.97
C LEU A 114 14.52 8.05 -12.99
N PRO A 115 13.25 7.78 -12.64
CA PRO A 115 12.12 8.13 -13.51
C PRO A 115 12.10 9.62 -13.84
N SER A 116 11.86 9.97 -15.11
CA SER A 116 11.71 11.37 -15.54
C SER A 116 10.49 12.06 -14.93
N LYS A 117 9.45 11.29 -14.59
CA LYS A 117 8.23 11.74 -13.91
C LYS A 117 7.98 10.87 -12.68
N TYR A 118 7.45 11.46 -11.62
CA TYR A 118 7.14 10.77 -10.35
C TYR A 118 8.35 10.12 -9.68
N SER A 119 9.55 10.69 -9.87
CA SER A 119 10.77 10.22 -9.19
C SER A 119 10.63 10.33 -7.66
N PRO A 120 11.12 9.34 -6.88
CA PRO A 120 11.14 9.42 -5.42
C PRO A 120 12.07 10.51 -4.88
N ILE A 121 13.18 10.77 -5.56
CA ILE A 121 14.16 11.80 -5.19
C ILE A 121 14.50 12.69 -6.39
N SER A 122 15.05 13.87 -6.13
CA SER A 122 15.58 14.76 -7.16
C SER A 122 16.76 14.08 -7.89
N PRO A 123 16.75 13.98 -9.23
CA PRO A 123 17.82 13.33 -9.99
C PRO A 123 19.14 14.11 -10.00
N THR A 124 19.11 15.39 -9.61
CA THR A 124 20.30 16.24 -9.55
C THR A 124 20.84 16.40 -8.13
N SER A 125 19.96 16.67 -7.16
CA SER A 125 20.36 16.96 -5.77
C SER A 125 20.36 15.74 -4.85
N GLY A 126 19.67 14.66 -5.23
CA GLY A 126 19.47 13.48 -4.39
C GLY A 126 18.53 13.69 -3.20
N SER A 127 17.91 14.87 -3.08
CA SER A 127 16.94 15.18 -2.02
C SER A 127 15.61 14.46 -2.24
N GLY A 128 14.98 13.97 -1.17
CA GLY A 128 13.67 13.33 -1.25
C GLY A 128 12.57 14.30 -1.69
N ASN A 129 11.70 13.85 -2.59
CA ASN A 129 10.58 14.67 -3.06
C ASN A 129 9.42 14.61 -2.04
N GLN A 130 9.07 15.75 -1.43
CA GLN A 130 8.15 15.83 -0.29
C GLN A 130 6.72 15.32 -0.54
N LYS A 131 6.29 15.18 -1.80
CA LYS A 131 4.96 14.63 -2.17
C LYS A 131 5.03 13.20 -2.72
N ALA A 132 6.23 12.67 -2.94
CA ALA A 132 6.43 11.36 -3.51
C ALA A 132 6.39 10.29 -2.42
N TYR A 133 5.19 9.85 -2.02
CA TYR A 133 5.05 8.79 -1.02
C TYR A 133 5.52 7.44 -1.59
N LEU A 134 4.75 6.79 -2.46
CA LEU A 134 5.13 5.51 -3.11
C LEU A 134 5.37 5.72 -4.62
N ALA A 135 6.63 5.67 -5.04
CA ALA A 135 7.04 5.83 -6.44
C ALA A 135 7.39 4.48 -7.06
N ASN A 136 7.00 4.27 -8.33
CA ASN A 136 7.52 3.16 -9.13
C ASN A 136 8.94 3.46 -9.58
N ILE A 137 9.82 2.48 -9.50
CA ILE A 137 11.20 2.57 -9.97
C ILE A 137 11.52 1.38 -10.88
N SER A 138 12.55 1.50 -11.72
CA SER A 138 13.02 0.38 -12.51
C SER A 138 13.75 -0.64 -11.63
N SER A 139 13.81 -1.89 -12.10
CA SER A 139 14.64 -2.92 -11.49
C SER A 139 16.12 -2.49 -11.42
N VAL A 140 16.59 -1.73 -12.41
CA VAL A 140 17.97 -1.22 -12.45
C VAL A 140 18.24 -0.27 -11.28
N VAL A 141 17.34 0.68 -10.99
CA VAL A 141 17.48 1.57 -9.82
C VAL A 141 17.50 0.76 -8.53
N PHE A 142 16.60 -0.22 -8.40
CA PHE A 142 16.55 -1.07 -7.21
C PHE A 142 17.87 -1.85 -7.03
N GLN A 143 18.35 -2.52 -8.07
CA GLN A 143 19.59 -3.30 -8.01
C GLN A 143 20.78 -2.41 -7.66
N THR A 144 20.95 -1.26 -8.34
CA THR A 144 22.04 -0.30 -8.06
C THR A 144 22.11 0.10 -6.58
N ILE A 145 20.97 0.20 -5.89
CA ILE A 145 20.93 0.55 -4.47
C ILE A 145 21.33 -0.61 -3.58
N VAL A 146 20.87 -1.83 -3.90
CA VAL A 146 21.09 -3.00 -3.03
C VAL A 146 22.37 -3.78 -3.36
N THR A 147 23.08 -3.45 -4.45
CA THR A 147 24.29 -4.16 -4.89
C THR A 147 25.33 -4.28 -3.77
N ASP A 148 25.60 -3.18 -3.07
CA ASP A 148 26.66 -3.12 -2.05
C ASP A 148 26.12 -3.30 -0.62
N ALA A 149 24.89 -3.80 -0.48
CA ALA A 149 24.26 -4.00 0.81
C ALA A 149 23.77 -5.43 1.01
N VAL A 150 23.78 -5.85 2.27
CA VAL A 150 23.35 -7.16 2.73
C VAL A 150 21.97 -7.01 3.38
N PHE A 151 21.09 -7.96 3.06
CA PHE A 151 19.78 -8.13 3.68
C PHE A 151 19.38 -9.61 3.56
N ASP A 152 18.51 -10.07 4.44
CA ASP A 152 18.07 -11.47 4.45
C ASP A 152 17.11 -11.74 3.29
N ARG A 153 17.66 -12.10 2.13
CA ARG A 153 16.91 -12.45 0.92
C ARG A 153 15.98 -13.64 1.15
N ALA A 154 16.42 -14.63 1.91
CA ALA A 154 15.65 -15.84 2.15
C ALA A 154 14.44 -15.55 3.05
N ALA A 155 14.61 -14.70 4.08
CA ALA A 155 13.50 -14.21 4.88
C ALA A 155 12.57 -13.31 4.05
N LEU A 156 13.10 -12.43 3.18
CA LEU A 156 12.28 -11.57 2.33
C LEU A 156 11.41 -12.38 1.36
N GLU A 157 11.96 -13.43 0.74
CA GLU A 157 11.25 -14.31 -0.20
C GLU A 157 10.19 -15.20 0.48
N ARG A 158 10.37 -15.55 1.76
CA ARG A 158 9.37 -16.30 2.53
C ARG A 158 8.43 -15.41 3.34
N GLY A 159 8.86 -14.18 3.59
CA GLY A 159 8.22 -13.21 4.47
C GLY A 159 6.83 -12.86 3.98
N GLY A 160 5.84 -13.06 4.86
CA GLY A 160 4.44 -12.73 4.61
C GLY A 160 3.71 -13.61 3.60
N ALA A 161 4.34 -14.62 3.02
CA ALA A 161 3.74 -15.49 1.99
C ALA A 161 2.53 -16.31 2.48
N ASN A 162 2.25 -16.32 3.80
CA ASN A 162 1.12 -17.03 4.44
C ASN A 162 0.60 -16.26 5.67
N SER A 163 0.73 -14.94 5.72
CA SER A 163 0.35 -14.20 6.92
C SER A 163 -1.17 -14.00 6.99
N LEU A 164 -1.88 -15.03 7.49
CA LEU A 164 -3.29 -14.97 7.92
C LEU A 164 -3.57 -13.75 8.81
N THR A 165 -2.54 -13.20 9.45
CA THR A 165 -2.57 -11.98 10.24
C THR A 165 -3.26 -10.83 9.50
N PHE A 166 -2.98 -10.62 8.20
CA PHE A 166 -3.57 -9.49 7.47
C PHE A 166 -5.01 -9.75 7.06
N GLU A 167 -5.38 -10.99 6.70
CA GLU A 167 -6.77 -11.38 6.47
C GLU A 167 -7.60 -11.18 7.76
N ILE A 168 -7.06 -11.60 8.91
CA ILE A 168 -7.70 -11.42 10.23
C ILE A 168 -7.83 -9.92 10.56
N VAL A 169 -6.79 -9.11 10.33
CA VAL A 169 -6.86 -7.66 10.58
C VAL A 169 -7.89 -6.99 9.67
N ASN A 170 -7.94 -7.36 8.39
CA ASN A 170 -8.93 -6.84 7.46
C ASN A 170 -10.36 -7.23 7.90
N GLU A 171 -10.57 -8.50 8.26
CA GLU A 171 -11.86 -8.99 8.76
C GLU A 171 -12.30 -8.23 10.03
N GLN A 172 -11.39 -8.01 10.98
CA GLN A 172 -11.67 -7.24 12.20
C GLN A 172 -12.04 -5.79 11.91
N LEU A 173 -11.35 -5.14 10.95
CA LEU A 173 -11.67 -3.78 10.54
C LEU A 173 -13.04 -3.71 9.87
N GLU A 174 -13.34 -4.65 8.98
CA GLU A 174 -14.65 -4.74 8.34
C GLU A 174 -15.77 -5.01 9.34
N ASP A 175 -15.55 -5.87 10.33
CA ASP A 175 -16.52 -6.15 11.41
C ASP A 175 -16.75 -4.95 12.32
N ALA A 176 -15.74 -4.10 12.52
CA ALA A 176 -15.89 -2.84 13.23
C ALA A 176 -16.77 -1.86 12.43
N VAL A 177 -16.58 -1.77 11.11
CA VAL A 177 -17.42 -0.96 10.22
C VAL A 177 -18.85 -1.48 10.21
N GLU A 178 -19.05 -2.80 10.11
CA GLU A 178 -20.39 -3.41 10.17
C GLU A 178 -21.12 -3.07 11.47
N ARG A 179 -20.43 -3.10 12.62
CA ARG A 179 -21.00 -2.68 13.91
C ARG A 179 -21.40 -1.21 13.91
N GLN A 180 -20.56 -0.32 13.39
CA GLN A 180 -20.89 1.10 13.28
C GLN A 180 -22.14 1.33 12.44
N ILE A 181 -22.30 0.62 11.32
CA ILE A 181 -23.50 0.71 10.47
C ILE A 181 -24.75 0.23 11.22
N LYS A 182 -24.65 -0.85 12.00
CA LYS A 182 -25.78 -1.36 12.80
C LYS A 182 -26.23 -0.34 13.85
N ASP A 183 -25.27 0.31 14.50
CA ASP A 183 -25.52 1.25 15.60
C ASP A 183 -25.90 2.66 15.13
N ASP A 184 -25.71 2.99 13.84
CA ASP A 184 -26.04 4.29 13.27
C ASP A 184 -27.56 4.54 13.27
N ARG A 185 -28.02 5.51 14.07
CA ARG A 185 -29.44 5.86 14.19
C ARG A 185 -29.97 6.72 13.04
N SER A 186 -29.10 7.24 12.18
CA SER A 186 -29.48 8.05 11.01
C SER A 186 -29.91 7.19 9.81
N LEU A 187 -29.57 5.90 9.81
CA LEU A 187 -29.89 4.95 8.76
C LEU A 187 -31.12 4.11 9.15
N ASP A 188 -32.01 3.87 8.19
CA ASP A 188 -33.10 2.91 8.37
C ASP A 188 -32.59 1.46 8.26
N ASP A 189 -33.36 0.52 8.82
CA ASP A 189 -33.00 -0.89 8.90
C ASP A 189 -32.83 -1.56 7.53
N THR A 190 -33.55 -1.07 6.50
CA THR A 190 -33.45 -1.62 5.14
C THR A 190 -32.12 -1.23 4.51
N VAL A 191 -31.71 0.02 4.66
CA VAL A 191 -30.40 0.51 4.21
C VAL A 191 -29.28 -0.23 4.92
N LYS A 192 -29.35 -0.38 6.25
CA LYS A 192 -28.37 -1.14 7.03
C LYS A 192 -28.20 -2.56 6.49
N LYS A 193 -29.32 -3.29 6.35
CA LYS A 193 -29.31 -4.66 5.83
C LYS A 193 -28.76 -4.74 4.40
N SER A 194 -29.10 -3.78 3.54
CA SER A 194 -28.63 -3.75 2.16
C SER A 194 -27.11 -3.57 2.08
N VAL A 195 -26.52 -2.67 2.88
CA VAL A 195 -25.07 -2.42 2.88
C VAL A 195 -24.30 -3.63 3.45
N ILE A 196 -24.80 -4.24 4.52
CA ILE A 196 -24.18 -5.43 5.13
C ILE A 196 -24.20 -6.62 4.16
N LEU A 197 -25.31 -6.86 3.46
CA LEU A 197 -25.38 -7.92 2.45
C LEU A 197 -24.47 -7.65 1.25
N ALA A 198 -24.28 -6.38 0.86
CA ALA A 198 -23.40 -6.01 -0.24
C ALA A 198 -21.94 -6.43 0.03
N ARG A 199 -21.45 -6.35 1.29
CA ARG A 199 -20.12 -6.86 1.70
C ARG A 199 -19.90 -8.32 1.31
N ARG A 200 -20.94 -9.15 1.43
CA ARG A 200 -20.89 -10.59 1.12
C ARG A 200 -21.24 -10.90 -0.34
N GLY A 201 -21.33 -9.87 -1.19
CA GLY A 201 -21.76 -10.03 -2.59
C GLY A 201 -23.20 -10.53 -2.71
N GLN A 202 -24.11 -10.09 -1.83
CA GLN A 202 -25.50 -10.55 -1.78
C GLN A 202 -26.51 -9.40 -1.96
N GLY A 203 -27.80 -9.78 -2.04
CA GLY A 203 -28.92 -8.84 -2.04
C GLY A 203 -28.96 -7.95 -3.30
N LYS A 204 -29.38 -6.69 -3.11
CA LYS A 204 -29.55 -5.73 -4.21
C LYS A 204 -28.24 -5.43 -4.95
N PHE A 205 -27.11 -5.46 -4.25
CA PHE A 205 -25.80 -5.29 -4.88
C PHE A 205 -25.54 -6.38 -5.92
N ARG A 206 -25.71 -7.65 -5.54
CA ARG A 206 -25.55 -8.79 -6.45
C ARG A 206 -26.49 -8.70 -7.64
N ALA A 207 -27.78 -8.43 -7.39
CA ALA A 207 -28.77 -8.28 -8.44
C ALA A 207 -28.37 -7.18 -9.45
N ASN A 208 -27.84 -6.05 -8.97
CA ASN A 208 -27.36 -4.98 -9.83
C ASN A 208 -26.12 -5.39 -10.65
N VAL A 209 -25.15 -6.06 -10.04
CA VAL A 209 -23.94 -6.56 -10.73
C VAL A 209 -24.33 -7.53 -11.85
N GLU A 210 -25.27 -8.43 -11.60
CA GLU A 210 -25.76 -9.41 -12.60
C GLU A 210 -26.49 -8.77 -13.80
N THR A 211 -26.91 -7.51 -13.70
CA THR A 211 -27.45 -6.77 -14.87
C THR A 211 -26.35 -6.26 -15.81
N VAL A 212 -25.13 -6.09 -15.29
CA VAL A 212 -23.97 -5.54 -16.01
C VAL A 212 -23.01 -6.67 -16.43
N GLU A 213 -22.61 -7.52 -15.50
CA GLU A 213 -21.64 -8.61 -15.71
C GLU A 213 -22.37 -9.96 -15.82
N ARG A 214 -22.01 -10.78 -16.83
CA ARG A 214 -22.66 -12.08 -17.11
C ARG A 214 -21.78 -13.30 -16.89
N SER A 215 -20.48 -13.11 -16.73
CA SER A 215 -19.51 -14.19 -16.56
C SER A 215 -18.25 -13.69 -15.86
N CYS A 216 -17.45 -14.62 -15.34
CA CYS A 216 -16.12 -14.30 -14.85
C CYS A 216 -15.25 -13.74 -15.99
N ARG A 217 -14.72 -12.53 -15.83
CA ARG A 217 -13.90 -11.86 -16.86
C ARG A 217 -12.59 -12.59 -17.21
N LEU A 218 -12.12 -13.47 -16.34
CA LEU A 218 -10.88 -14.22 -16.55
C LEU A 218 -11.12 -15.59 -17.18
N THR A 219 -12.13 -16.33 -16.69
CA THR A 219 -12.35 -17.74 -17.07
C THR A 219 -13.56 -17.95 -17.97
N GLY A 220 -14.45 -16.97 -18.08
CA GLY A 220 -15.71 -17.09 -18.83
C GLY A 220 -16.79 -17.93 -18.15
N VAL A 221 -16.57 -18.40 -16.92
CA VAL A 221 -17.58 -19.17 -16.16
C VAL A 221 -18.84 -18.33 -15.95
N THR A 222 -20.00 -18.90 -16.29
CA THR A 222 -21.32 -18.23 -16.26
C THR A 222 -22.26 -18.74 -15.16
N ASN A 223 -21.89 -19.78 -14.41
CA ASN A 223 -22.78 -20.38 -13.40
C ASN A 223 -22.87 -19.47 -12.16
N PRO A 224 -24.05 -18.87 -11.85
CA PRO A 224 -24.19 -17.96 -10.71
C PRO A 224 -24.28 -18.71 -9.37
N SER A 225 -24.46 -20.03 -9.35
CA SER A 225 -24.66 -20.82 -8.13
C SER A 225 -23.37 -21.45 -7.56
N LEU A 226 -22.21 -21.15 -8.16
CA LEU A 226 -20.90 -21.56 -7.63
C LEU A 226 -20.48 -20.73 -6.41
#